data_AF-A0AAE4BUC1-F1
#
_entry.id   AF-A0AAE4BUC1-F1
#
_cell.length_a   1.000
_cell.length_b   1.000
_cell.length_c   1.000
_cell.angle_alpha   90.00
_cell.angle_beta   90.00
_cell.angle_gamma   90.00
#
_symmetry.space_group_name_H-M   'P 1'
#
loop_
_entity.id
_entity.type
_entity.pdbx_description
1 polymer ?
#
loop_
_entity_poly.entity_id
_entity_poly.type
_entity_poly.pdbx_seq_one_letter_code
_entity_poly.pdbx_strand_id
1 'polypeptide(L)'
;MEKLLASIGIQEYNSFIYEYESVRIDWWDVDEKVSLEIEVHQHDDLQSELSVVFCLDTEGIAERTVVFYALFENAKLIDKAFVAKRVCTALGFESNFQFSEDQNAFIIESYEDAISILSKILDLLSNKEPLLVNDLKDKEESERSDIYFEVGDTLEHFIAMLAVNSDDINQGSIENVMELASLYEGNEYLEDLKRDVNSEIEKQRDFDISANDLNLVKKTIKNYTIKESK
;
A
#
# COMPACT_ATOMS: atom_id res chain seq x y z
N MET A 1 -9.90 4.68 -18.12
CA MET A 1 -9.03 4.91 -16.95
C MET A 1 -8.13 6.10 -17.25
N GLU A 2 -7.33 6.03 -18.31
CA GLU A 2 -6.46 7.13 -18.77
C GLU A 2 -7.16 8.50 -18.83
N LYS A 3 -8.34 8.60 -19.47
CA LYS A 3 -9.10 9.87 -19.54
C LYS A 3 -9.48 10.43 -18.16
N LEU A 4 -9.75 9.55 -17.20
CA LEU A 4 -10.11 9.93 -15.83
C LEU A 4 -8.86 10.41 -15.07
N LEU A 5 -7.75 9.69 -15.20
CA LEU A 5 -6.45 10.09 -14.61
C LEU A 5 -5.97 11.44 -15.17
N ALA A 6 -6.08 11.64 -16.49
CA ALA A 6 -5.76 12.92 -17.12
C ALA A 6 -6.62 14.09 -16.60
N SER A 7 -7.86 13.83 -16.15
CA SER A 7 -8.75 14.87 -15.62
C SER A 7 -8.32 15.42 -14.26
N ILE A 8 -7.44 14.70 -13.54
CA ILE A 8 -6.88 15.11 -12.25
C ILE A 8 -5.39 15.48 -12.35
N GLY A 9 -4.87 15.66 -13.57
CA GLY A 9 -3.50 16.13 -13.78
C GLY A 9 -2.45 15.03 -13.93
N ILE A 10 -2.84 13.76 -13.99
CA ILE A 10 -1.91 12.65 -14.27
C ILE A 10 -1.68 12.57 -15.78
N GLN A 11 -0.49 12.98 -16.22
CA GLN A 11 -0.13 13.06 -17.64
C GLN A 11 0.89 12.01 -18.06
N GLU A 12 1.63 11.44 -17.10
CA GLU A 12 2.69 10.46 -17.35
C GLU A 12 2.39 9.14 -16.63
N TYR A 13 2.61 8.04 -17.36
CA TYR A 13 2.38 6.66 -16.90
C TYR A 13 3.69 5.90 -16.65
N ASN A 14 4.85 6.55 -16.86
CA ASN A 14 6.18 5.94 -16.76
C ASN A 14 6.63 5.81 -15.30
N SER A 15 5.87 5.10 -14.46
CA SER A 15 6.23 4.86 -13.05
C SER A 15 6.37 6.16 -12.26
N PHE A 16 5.23 6.81 -12.00
CA PHE A 16 5.17 8.01 -11.15
C PHE A 16 4.26 7.82 -9.94
N ILE A 17 4.62 8.47 -8.83
CA ILE A 17 3.74 8.72 -7.69
C ILE A 17 3.27 10.18 -7.77
N TYR A 18 1.96 10.38 -7.69
CA TYR A 18 1.33 11.68 -7.59
C TYR A 18 0.73 11.83 -6.20
N GLU A 19 1.27 12.74 -5.39
CA GLU A 19 0.79 13.02 -4.05
C GLU A 19 -0.17 14.22 -4.06
N TYR A 20 -1.27 14.11 -3.32
CA TYR A 20 -2.27 15.15 -3.18
C TYR A 20 -2.43 15.57 -1.71
N GLU A 21 -2.80 16.84 -1.52
CA GLU A 21 -3.10 17.40 -0.19
C GLU A 21 -4.04 16.52 0.64
N SER A 22 -3.74 16.42 1.92
CA SER A 22 -4.56 15.68 2.87
C SER A 22 -6.00 16.19 2.91
N VAL A 23 -6.94 15.25 2.78
CA VAL A 23 -8.38 15.47 2.83
C VAL A 23 -8.97 14.75 4.04
N ARG A 24 -10.04 15.32 4.59
CA ARG A 24 -10.82 14.66 5.63
C ARG A 24 -11.80 13.69 4.96
N ILE A 25 -11.77 12.43 5.36
CA ILE A 25 -12.65 11.38 4.84
C ILE A 25 -13.42 10.79 6.02
N ASP A 26 -14.62 11.32 6.29
CA ASP A 26 -15.40 11.06 7.51
C ASP A 26 -15.69 9.57 7.80
N TRP A 27 -15.63 8.72 6.78
CA TRP A 27 -15.87 7.28 6.89
C TRP A 27 -14.58 6.43 6.95
N TRP A 28 -13.41 7.03 6.68
CA TRP A 28 -12.11 6.37 6.72
C TRP A 28 -11.39 6.61 8.05
N ASP A 29 -11.32 7.85 8.49
CA ASP A 29 -10.89 8.17 9.84
C ASP A 29 -11.61 9.46 10.26
N VAL A 30 -12.26 9.41 11.43
CA VAL A 30 -13.14 10.48 11.87
C VAL A 30 -12.34 11.66 12.42
N ASP A 31 -11.14 11.37 12.92
CA ASP A 31 -10.31 12.31 13.67
C ASP A 31 -9.07 12.76 12.89
N GLU A 32 -8.64 11.98 11.88
CA GLU A 32 -7.43 12.27 11.10
C GLU A 32 -7.69 12.69 9.65
N LYS A 33 -6.71 13.41 9.08
CA LYS A 33 -6.68 13.69 7.63
C LYS A 33 -5.87 12.60 6.93
N VAL A 34 -6.25 12.32 5.68
CA VAL A 34 -5.63 11.31 4.84
C VAL A 34 -5.05 12.01 3.61
N SER A 35 -3.74 11.90 3.38
CA SER A 35 -3.16 12.23 2.07
C SER A 35 -3.45 11.09 1.08
N LEU A 36 -3.56 11.45 -0.19
CA LEU A 36 -3.87 10.51 -1.25
C LEU A 36 -2.68 10.45 -2.19
N GLU A 37 -2.21 9.24 -2.46
CA GLU A 37 -1.21 8.96 -3.47
C GLU A 37 -1.84 8.17 -4.61
N ILE A 38 -1.47 8.51 -5.83
CA ILE A 38 -1.82 7.73 -7.02
C ILE A 38 -0.53 7.28 -7.67
N GLU A 39 -0.33 5.96 -7.70
CA GLU A 39 0.83 5.33 -8.30
C GLU A 39 0.44 4.74 -9.64
N VAL A 40 1.22 5.05 -10.68
CA VAL A 40 0.94 4.58 -12.03
C VAL A 40 2.22 4.02 -12.63
N HIS A 41 2.22 2.72 -12.94
CA HIS A 41 3.36 2.01 -13.49
C HIS A 41 3.00 1.47 -14.87
N GLN A 42 3.79 1.81 -15.89
CA GLN A 42 3.66 1.22 -17.21
C GLN A 42 4.68 0.09 -17.38
N HIS A 43 4.18 -1.09 -17.72
CA HIS A 43 4.98 -2.25 -18.07
C HIS A 43 5.44 -2.20 -19.53
N ASP A 44 6.48 -2.97 -19.86
CA ASP A 44 7.09 -3.03 -21.20
C ASP A 44 6.11 -3.47 -22.31
N ASP A 45 5.03 -4.15 -21.95
CA ASP A 45 3.99 -4.62 -22.85
C ASP A 45 2.80 -3.66 -23.01
N LEU A 46 2.98 -2.40 -22.60
CA LEU A 46 2.00 -1.31 -22.64
C LEU A 46 0.86 -1.44 -21.62
N GLN A 47 0.89 -2.46 -20.76
CA GLN A 47 -0.04 -2.55 -19.63
C GLN A 47 0.29 -1.50 -18.58
N SER A 48 -0.73 -0.97 -17.93
CA SER A 48 -0.58 0.01 -16.85
C SER A 48 -1.18 -0.55 -15.57
N GLU A 49 -0.38 -0.57 -14.53
CA GLU A 49 -0.81 -0.79 -13.16
C GLU A 49 -1.13 0.56 -12.51
N LEU A 50 -2.28 0.61 -11.84
CA LEU A 50 -2.75 1.77 -11.09
C LEU A 50 -3.07 1.35 -9.67
N SER A 51 -2.46 2.06 -8.72
CA SER A 51 -2.77 1.96 -7.29
C SER A 51 -3.22 3.32 -6.77
N VAL A 52 -4.27 3.33 -5.94
CA VAL A 52 -4.64 4.48 -5.12
C VAL A 52 -4.38 4.13 -3.68
N VAL A 53 -3.60 4.97 -3.01
CA VAL A 53 -3.15 4.74 -1.64
C VAL A 53 -3.65 5.86 -0.76
N PHE A 54 -4.23 5.48 0.38
CA PHE A 54 -4.59 6.40 1.46
C PHE A 54 -3.47 6.37 2.48
N CYS A 55 -2.89 7.53 2.77
CA CYS A 55 -1.80 7.70 3.71
C CYS A 55 -2.32 8.47 4.92
N LEU A 56 -2.40 7.82 6.08
CA LEU A 56 -2.73 8.50 7.33
C LEU A 56 -1.48 9.24 7.84
N ASP A 57 -1.66 10.51 8.19
CA ASP A 57 -0.59 11.33 8.76
C ASP A 57 -0.57 11.14 10.29
N THR A 58 -0.04 10.01 10.75
CA THR A 58 0.10 9.69 12.18
C THR A 58 1.54 9.87 12.62
N GLU A 59 1.82 10.97 13.34
CA GLU A 59 3.05 11.20 14.13
C GLU A 59 4.39 10.82 13.46
N GLY A 60 4.52 10.99 12.14
CA GLY A 60 5.76 10.74 11.40
C GLY A 60 5.92 9.34 10.80
N ILE A 61 4.91 8.46 10.92
CA ILE A 61 4.83 7.19 10.20
C ILE A 61 3.65 7.28 9.23
N ALA A 62 3.91 7.31 7.93
CA ALA A 62 2.84 7.28 6.93
C ALA A 62 2.27 5.87 6.85
N GLU A 63 1.12 5.61 7.48
CA GLU A 63 0.41 4.35 7.27
C GLU A 63 -0.23 4.34 5.87
N ARG A 64 0.36 3.56 4.97
CA ARG A 64 -0.04 3.49 3.55
C ARG A 64 -0.99 2.32 3.33
N THR A 65 -2.23 2.61 2.92
CA THR A 65 -3.24 1.58 2.61
C THR A 65 -3.65 1.66 1.15
N VAL A 66 -3.42 0.60 0.37
CA VAL A 66 -3.93 0.48 -0.99
C VAL A 66 -5.44 0.30 -0.94
N VAL A 67 -6.19 1.27 -1.48
CA VAL A 67 -7.65 1.24 -1.46
C VAL A 67 -8.27 0.83 -2.79
N PHE A 68 -7.50 0.96 -3.87
CA PHE A 68 -7.88 0.57 -5.21
C PHE A 68 -6.64 0.09 -5.96
N TYR A 69 -6.76 -1.02 -6.65
CA TYR A 69 -5.73 -1.55 -7.55
C TYR A 69 -6.39 -2.00 -8.85
N ALA A 70 -5.76 -1.70 -9.99
CA ALA A 70 -6.15 -2.27 -11.27
C ALA A 70 -4.98 -2.38 -12.25
N LEU A 71 -4.94 -3.49 -12.99
CA LEU A 71 -4.12 -3.66 -14.17
C LEU A 71 -5.00 -3.46 -15.42
N PHE A 72 -4.64 -2.50 -16.27
CA PHE A 72 -5.45 -2.11 -17.41
C PHE A 72 -4.60 -1.79 -18.64
N GLU A 73 -5.24 -1.89 -19.80
CA GLU A 73 -4.66 -1.46 -21.07
C GLU A 73 -5.78 -0.78 -21.86
N ASN A 74 -5.58 0.47 -22.27
CA ASN A 74 -6.59 1.25 -22.98
C ASN A 74 -7.94 1.28 -22.21
N ALA A 75 -9.00 0.75 -22.84
CA ALA A 75 -10.36 0.71 -22.33
C ALA A 75 -10.76 -0.66 -21.73
N LYS A 76 -9.80 -1.43 -21.21
CA LYS A 76 -10.04 -2.77 -20.67
C LYS A 76 -9.24 -3.03 -19.40
N LEU A 77 -9.82 -3.83 -18.51
CA LEU A 77 -9.08 -4.52 -17.47
C LEU A 77 -8.32 -5.68 -18.09
N ILE A 78 -7.05 -5.83 -17.74
CA ILE A 78 -6.23 -6.99 -18.13
C ILE A 78 -6.39 -8.11 -17.12
N ASP A 79 -6.51 -7.76 -15.84
CA ASP A 79 -6.87 -8.66 -14.75
C ASP A 79 -7.92 -8.01 -13.85
N LYS A 80 -8.34 -8.74 -12.82
CA LYS A 80 -9.26 -8.29 -11.78
C LYS A 80 -8.73 -7.02 -11.11
N ALA A 81 -9.63 -6.07 -10.89
CA ALA A 81 -9.35 -4.94 -10.01
C ALA A 81 -9.76 -5.28 -8.58
N PHE A 82 -9.08 -4.68 -7.61
CA PHE A 82 -9.32 -4.89 -6.19
C PHE A 82 -9.67 -3.56 -5.53
N VAL A 83 -10.68 -3.59 -4.66
CA VAL A 83 -11.12 -2.41 -3.91
C VAL A 83 -11.22 -2.78 -2.45
N ALA A 84 -10.50 -2.07 -1.58
CA ALA A 84 -10.52 -2.34 -0.15
C ALA A 84 -11.98 -2.35 0.38
N LYS A 85 -12.30 -3.33 1.23
CA LYS A 85 -13.65 -3.54 1.78
C LYS A 85 -14.30 -2.23 2.24
N ARG A 86 -13.56 -1.49 3.06
CA ARG A 86 -14.04 -0.26 3.69
C ARG A 86 -14.42 0.82 2.67
N VAL A 87 -13.63 0.98 1.61
CA VAL A 87 -13.93 1.92 0.52
C VAL A 87 -15.16 1.46 -0.27
N CYS A 88 -15.20 0.18 -0.65
CA CYS A 88 -16.33 -0.37 -1.42
C CYS A 88 -17.66 -0.26 -0.66
N THR A 89 -17.65 -0.56 0.66
CA THR A 89 -18.79 -0.39 1.56
C THR A 89 -19.21 1.07 1.68
N ALA A 90 -18.28 1.98 1.98
CA ALA A 90 -18.59 3.41 2.15
C ALA A 90 -19.16 4.05 0.87
N LEU A 91 -18.69 3.61 -0.31
CA LEU A 91 -19.15 4.10 -1.60
C LEU A 91 -20.44 3.41 -2.10
N GLY A 92 -20.95 2.41 -1.37
CA GLY A 92 -22.22 1.73 -1.64
C GLY A 92 -22.17 0.73 -2.80
N PHE A 93 -21.04 0.06 -3.01
CA PHE A 93 -20.80 -0.84 -4.14
C PHE A 93 -20.79 -2.34 -3.77
N GLU A 94 -20.72 -2.67 -2.49
CA GLU A 94 -20.48 -4.01 -1.93
C GLU A 94 -21.42 -5.12 -2.40
N SER A 95 -22.70 -4.82 -2.71
CA SER A 95 -23.71 -5.85 -2.99
C SER A 95 -23.50 -6.61 -4.29
N ASN A 96 -22.64 -6.12 -5.18
CA ASN A 96 -22.53 -6.58 -6.57
C ASN A 96 -21.25 -7.38 -6.84
N PHE A 97 -20.37 -7.53 -5.85
CA PHE A 97 -19.02 -8.00 -6.08
C PHE A 97 -18.64 -9.16 -5.17
N GLN A 98 -17.77 -10.02 -5.68
CA GLN A 98 -17.20 -11.10 -4.88
C GLN A 98 -16.22 -10.50 -3.86
N PHE A 99 -16.29 -10.96 -2.61
CA PHE A 99 -15.35 -10.58 -1.56
C PHE A 99 -14.23 -11.61 -1.43
N SER A 100 -13.00 -11.13 -1.24
CA SER A 100 -11.81 -11.90 -0.92
C SER A 100 -11.42 -11.63 0.52
N GLU A 101 -11.59 -12.63 1.40
CA GLU A 101 -11.19 -12.53 2.82
C GLU A 101 -9.66 -12.34 2.94
N ASP A 102 -8.89 -13.12 2.16
CA ASP A 102 -7.42 -13.12 2.20
C ASP A 102 -6.80 -11.75 1.84
N GLN A 103 -7.48 -10.97 1.00
CA GLN A 103 -7.03 -9.65 0.57
C GLN A 103 -7.85 -8.52 1.21
N ASN A 104 -8.82 -8.85 2.06
CA ASN A 104 -9.79 -7.92 2.64
C ASN A 104 -10.37 -6.91 1.61
N ALA A 105 -10.65 -7.40 0.41
CA ALA A 105 -11.00 -6.57 -0.75
C ALA A 105 -12.12 -7.20 -1.60
N PHE A 106 -12.90 -6.34 -2.26
CA PHE A 106 -13.85 -6.75 -3.28
C PHE A 106 -13.15 -6.87 -4.63
N ILE A 107 -13.48 -7.94 -5.36
CA ILE A 107 -12.97 -8.27 -6.68
C ILE A 107 -13.92 -7.70 -7.73
N ILE A 108 -13.38 -6.85 -8.60
CA ILE A 108 -14.10 -6.19 -9.68
C ILE A 108 -13.60 -6.73 -11.03
N GLU A 109 -14.47 -7.41 -11.76
CA GLU A 109 -14.14 -8.00 -13.06
C GLU A 109 -14.58 -7.12 -14.25
N SER A 110 -15.46 -6.15 -13.99
CA SER A 110 -16.01 -5.23 -14.98
C SER A 110 -15.21 -3.94 -15.04
N TYR A 111 -14.72 -3.60 -16.23
CA TYR A 111 -14.01 -2.33 -16.45
C TYR A 111 -14.91 -1.12 -16.14
N GLU A 112 -16.19 -1.19 -16.49
CA GLU A 112 -17.14 -0.09 -16.25
C GLU A 112 -17.35 0.15 -14.75
N ASP A 113 -17.47 -0.92 -13.98
CA ASP A 113 -17.59 -0.83 -12.52
C ASP A 113 -16.30 -0.33 -11.88
N ALA A 114 -15.14 -0.83 -12.32
CA ALA A 114 -13.85 -0.36 -11.84
C ALA A 114 -13.65 1.14 -12.10
N ILE A 115 -14.04 1.63 -13.28
CA ILE A 115 -14.01 3.07 -13.61
C ILE A 115 -14.99 3.87 -12.76
N SER A 116 -16.20 3.36 -12.54
CA SER A 116 -17.20 4.01 -11.71
C SER A 116 -16.73 4.18 -10.26
N ILE A 117 -16.13 3.13 -9.69
CA ILE A 117 -15.57 3.15 -8.34
C ILE A 117 -14.38 4.11 -8.28
N LEU A 118 -13.42 3.97 -9.19
CA LEU A 118 -12.25 4.85 -9.26
C LEU A 118 -12.67 6.32 -9.39
N SER A 119 -13.66 6.64 -10.23
CA SER A 119 -14.17 8.01 -10.36
C SER A 119 -14.66 8.56 -9.02
N LYS A 120 -15.40 7.78 -8.23
CA LYS A 120 -15.85 8.24 -6.91
C LYS A 120 -14.72 8.41 -5.90
N ILE A 121 -13.68 7.58 -5.99
CA ILE A 121 -12.48 7.74 -5.15
C ILE A 121 -11.76 9.05 -5.55
N LEU A 122 -11.58 9.29 -6.84
CA LEU A 122 -10.89 10.48 -7.35
C LEU A 122 -11.71 11.76 -7.20
N ASP A 123 -13.04 11.69 -7.08
CA ASP A 123 -13.89 12.84 -6.76
C ASP A 123 -13.50 13.49 -5.41
N LEU A 124 -12.86 12.74 -4.50
CA LEU A 124 -12.29 13.29 -3.26
C LEU A 124 -11.23 14.36 -3.51
N LEU A 125 -10.58 14.33 -4.68
CA LEU A 125 -9.56 15.28 -5.11
C LEU A 125 -10.10 16.48 -5.91
N SER A 126 -11.43 16.58 -6.12
CA SER A 126 -12.08 17.54 -7.02
C SER A 126 -11.33 18.87 -7.24
N ASN A 127 -10.75 19.04 -8.43
CA ASN A 127 -9.98 20.21 -8.91
C ASN A 127 -8.65 20.50 -8.18
N LYS A 128 -8.04 19.51 -7.52
CA LYS A 128 -6.69 19.63 -6.99
C LYS A 128 -5.68 19.12 -8.01
N GLU A 129 -4.63 19.92 -8.23
CA GLU A 129 -3.42 19.43 -8.89
C GLU A 129 -2.57 18.66 -7.86
N PRO A 130 -1.76 17.69 -8.31
CA PRO A 130 -0.81 17.01 -7.43
C PRO A 130 0.19 18.01 -6.84
N LEU A 131 0.48 17.86 -5.54
CA LEU A 131 1.48 18.64 -4.82
C LEU A 131 2.91 18.25 -5.20
N LEU A 132 3.11 16.94 -5.38
CA LEU A 132 4.40 16.34 -5.64
C LEU A 132 4.23 15.26 -6.71
N VAL A 133 5.18 15.21 -7.63
CA VAL A 133 5.27 14.21 -8.67
C VAL A 133 6.68 13.64 -8.59
N ASN A 134 6.79 12.39 -8.17
CA ASN A 134 8.06 11.70 -8.02
C ASN A 134 8.15 10.57 -9.05
N ASP A 135 9.26 10.52 -9.79
CA ASP A 135 9.60 9.32 -10.55
C ASP A 135 9.90 8.21 -9.54
N LEU A 136 9.21 7.08 -9.66
CA LEU A 136 9.43 5.91 -8.81
C LEU A 136 10.85 5.37 -8.92
N LYS A 137 11.54 5.61 -10.05
CA LYS A 137 12.95 5.24 -10.22
C LYS A 137 13.90 6.12 -9.40
N ASP A 138 13.51 7.37 -9.11
CA ASP A 138 14.33 8.30 -8.33
C ASP A 138 14.14 8.16 -6.81
N LYS A 139 13.16 7.35 -6.35
CA LYS A 139 13.03 6.99 -4.92
C LYS A 139 14.18 6.09 -4.43
N GLU A 140 14.79 5.28 -5.29
CA GLU A 140 15.95 4.46 -4.91
C GLU A 140 17.18 5.32 -4.53
N GLU A 141 17.30 6.54 -5.08
CA GLU A 141 18.46 7.42 -4.85
C GLU A 141 18.17 8.63 -3.95
N SER A 142 16.95 9.17 -3.90
CA SER A 142 16.67 10.46 -3.23
C SER A 142 16.14 10.38 -1.79
N GLU A 143 15.52 9.27 -1.37
CA GLU A 143 15.06 9.09 0.03
C GLU A 143 16.16 8.53 0.96
N ARG A 144 17.32 8.12 0.42
CA ARG A 144 18.51 7.78 1.22
C ARG A 144 19.27 9.00 1.75
N SER A 145 18.94 10.22 1.30
CA SER A 145 19.50 11.44 1.88
C SER A 145 18.56 12.03 2.93
N ASP A 146 18.84 11.70 4.18
CA ASP A 146 18.51 12.42 5.43
C ASP A 146 17.39 11.86 6.34
N ILE A 147 16.74 10.73 6.02
CA ILE A 147 15.96 9.97 7.02
C ILE A 147 16.88 8.90 7.63
N TYR A 148 17.48 9.21 8.78
CA TYR A 148 18.14 8.19 9.60
C TYR A 148 17.07 7.28 10.21
N PHE A 149 16.75 6.16 9.55
CA PHE A 149 16.01 5.09 10.21
C PHE A 149 16.86 4.58 11.39
N GLU A 150 16.31 4.72 12.60
CA GLU A 150 16.89 4.12 13.78
C GLU A 150 16.70 2.60 13.73
N VAL A 151 17.64 1.87 14.33
CA VAL A 151 17.57 0.41 14.39
C VAL A 151 16.32 -0.01 15.17
N GLY A 152 15.37 -0.65 14.49
CA GLY A 152 14.07 -1.04 15.04
C GLY A 152 12.87 -0.43 14.30
N ASP A 153 13.07 0.64 13.51
CA ASP A 153 11.99 1.30 12.75
C ASP A 153 11.39 0.34 11.71
N THR A 154 12.21 -0.49 11.06
CA THR A 154 11.76 -1.45 10.05
C THR A 154 10.91 -2.54 10.69
N LEU A 155 11.29 -3.00 11.90
CA LEU A 155 10.50 -3.98 12.64
C LEU A 155 9.17 -3.38 13.11
N GLU A 156 9.19 -2.13 13.56
CA GLU A 156 7.99 -1.41 13.98
C GLU A 156 7.00 -1.23 12.83
N HIS A 157 7.49 -0.78 11.68
CA HIS A 157 6.70 -0.69 10.45
C HIS A 157 6.15 -2.06 10.03
N PHE A 158 6.97 -3.11 10.08
CA PHE A 158 6.51 -4.47 9.78
C PHE A 158 5.40 -4.96 10.73
N ILE A 159 5.49 -4.64 12.02
CA ILE A 159 4.46 -4.99 13.01
C ILE A 159 3.16 -4.24 12.73
N ALA A 160 3.24 -2.96 12.37
CA ALA A 160 2.07 -2.18 11.94
C ALA A 160 1.44 -2.78 10.68
N MET A 161 2.24 -3.10 9.66
CA MET A 161 1.77 -3.79 8.45
C MET A 161 1.09 -5.13 8.78
N LEU A 162 1.65 -5.89 9.72
CA LEU A 162 1.08 -7.18 10.13
C LEU A 162 -0.29 -7.01 10.80
N ALA A 163 -0.45 -5.99 11.64
CA ALA A 163 -1.72 -5.70 12.31
C ALA A 163 -2.82 -5.24 11.33
N VAL A 164 -2.45 -4.57 10.25
CA VAL A 164 -3.38 -4.13 9.19
C VAL A 164 -3.77 -5.29 8.26
N ASN A 165 -2.81 -6.14 7.91
CA ASN A 165 -2.99 -7.18 6.88
C ASN A 165 -3.37 -8.55 7.46
N SER A 166 -3.46 -8.71 8.78
CA SER A 166 -3.83 -9.97 9.39
C SER A 166 -4.56 -9.82 10.72
N ASP A 167 -5.65 -10.58 10.86
CA ASP A 167 -6.42 -10.67 12.11
C ASP A 167 -5.73 -11.54 13.18
N ASP A 168 -4.80 -12.43 12.78
CA ASP A 168 -4.17 -13.41 13.66
C ASP A 168 -2.65 -13.48 13.42
N ILE A 169 -1.84 -13.22 14.46
CA ILE A 169 -0.38 -13.33 14.38
C ILE A 169 0.04 -14.82 14.43
N ASN A 170 0.31 -15.38 13.26
CA ASN A 170 0.84 -16.72 13.08
C ASN A 170 1.95 -16.76 12.00
N GLN A 171 2.69 -17.87 11.91
CA GLN A 171 3.80 -17.99 10.95
C GLN A 171 3.38 -17.68 9.50
N GLY A 172 2.21 -18.16 9.07
CA GLY A 172 1.72 -17.94 7.71
C GLY A 172 1.39 -16.47 7.44
N SER A 173 0.72 -15.79 8.38
CA SER A 173 0.44 -14.34 8.26
C SER A 173 1.73 -13.52 8.15
N ILE A 174 2.75 -13.85 8.94
CA ILE A 174 4.04 -13.16 8.93
C ILE A 174 4.78 -13.39 7.61
N GLU A 175 4.77 -14.63 7.10
CA GLU A 175 5.36 -14.97 5.80
C GLU A 175 4.67 -14.23 4.66
N ASN A 176 3.34 -14.18 4.64
CA ASN A 176 2.57 -13.45 3.64
C ASN A 176 2.88 -11.94 3.68
N VAL A 177 2.95 -11.34 4.87
CA VAL A 177 3.27 -9.91 5.01
C VAL A 177 4.72 -9.62 4.62
N MET A 178 5.66 -10.54 4.82
CA MET A 178 7.03 -10.39 4.29
C MET A 178 7.06 -10.50 2.76
N GLU A 179 6.26 -11.38 2.15
CA GLU A 179 6.16 -11.46 0.69
C GLU A 179 5.61 -10.15 0.11
N LEU A 180 4.57 -9.58 0.74
CA LEU A 180 4.03 -8.28 0.38
C LEU A 180 5.08 -7.17 0.58
N ALA A 181 5.71 -7.10 1.75
CA ALA A 181 6.74 -6.10 2.03
C ALA A 181 7.91 -6.18 1.03
N SER A 182 8.34 -7.39 0.67
CA SER A 182 9.39 -7.59 -0.34
C SER A 182 8.97 -7.14 -1.74
N LEU A 183 7.70 -7.29 -2.09
CA LEU A 183 7.15 -6.90 -3.38
C LEU A 183 7.09 -5.36 -3.50
N TYR A 184 6.71 -4.67 -2.42
CA TYR A 184 6.46 -3.23 -2.41
C TYR A 184 7.68 -2.39 -2.00
N GLU A 185 8.38 -2.80 -0.94
CA GLU A 185 9.54 -2.07 -0.37
C GLU A 185 10.88 -2.62 -0.89
N GLY A 186 10.83 -3.69 -1.69
CA GLY A 186 11.99 -4.34 -2.27
C GLY A 186 12.76 -5.26 -1.31
N ASN A 187 13.76 -5.96 -1.86
CA ASN A 187 14.56 -6.91 -1.09
C ASN A 187 15.43 -6.24 -0.01
N GLU A 188 15.76 -4.96 -0.17
CA GLU A 188 16.54 -4.21 0.82
C GLU A 188 15.79 -4.04 2.14
N TYR A 189 14.47 -3.86 2.08
CA TYR A 189 13.60 -3.81 3.25
C TYR A 189 13.69 -5.09 4.08
N LEU A 190 13.73 -6.26 3.43
CA LEU A 190 13.87 -7.54 4.13
C LEU A 190 15.24 -7.68 4.81
N GLU A 191 16.29 -7.13 4.21
CA GLU A 191 17.63 -7.14 4.82
C GLU A 191 17.70 -6.21 6.04
N ASP A 192 17.05 -5.05 5.96
CA ASP A 192 16.92 -4.11 7.07
C ASP A 192 16.05 -4.66 8.21
N LEU A 193 14.95 -5.35 7.87
CA LEU A 193 14.11 -6.06 8.83
C LEU A 193 14.88 -7.17 9.55
N LYS A 194 15.72 -7.94 8.83
CA LYS A 194 16.60 -8.94 9.44
C LYS A 194 17.66 -8.29 10.32
N ARG A 195 18.21 -7.14 9.93
CA ARG A 195 19.19 -6.38 10.72
C ARG A 195 18.58 -5.94 12.04
N ASP A 196 17.37 -5.38 11.98
CA ASP A 196 16.61 -4.90 13.14
C ASP A 196 16.35 -6.06 14.12
N VAL A 197 15.79 -7.16 13.64
CA VAL A 197 15.48 -8.37 14.44
C VAL A 197 16.72 -9.05 15.05
N ASN A 198 17.92 -8.79 14.51
CA ASN A 198 19.19 -9.27 15.03
C ASN A 198 19.92 -8.24 15.92
N SER A 199 19.44 -7.01 15.99
CA SER A 199 19.99 -5.96 16.83
C SER A 199 19.61 -6.15 18.31
N GLU A 200 20.54 -5.79 19.20
CA GLU A 200 20.27 -5.76 20.64
C GLU A 200 19.56 -4.46 21.08
N ILE A 201 19.50 -3.45 20.21
CA ILE A 201 18.96 -2.10 20.49
C ILE A 201 17.42 -2.13 20.56
N GLU A 202 16.75 -3.01 19.81
CA GLU A 202 15.28 -3.17 19.83
C GLU A 202 14.69 -3.56 21.20
N LYS A 203 15.52 -4.06 22.14
CA LYS A 203 15.05 -4.50 23.47
C LYS A 203 14.52 -3.35 24.36
N GLN A 204 14.56 -2.10 23.87
CA GLN A 204 14.13 -0.90 24.59
C GLN A 204 12.88 -0.24 23.99
N ARG A 205 12.29 -0.79 22.92
CA ARG A 205 11.07 -0.25 22.29
C ARG A 205 9.82 -1.00 22.74
N ASP A 206 8.77 -0.24 23.01
CA ASP A 206 7.44 -0.77 23.31
C ASP A 206 6.67 -0.93 22.00
N PHE A 207 6.55 -2.18 21.54
CA PHE A 207 5.70 -2.53 20.41
C PHE A 207 4.28 -2.83 20.91
N ASP A 208 3.25 -2.42 20.17
CA ASP A 208 1.84 -2.71 20.50
C ASP A 208 1.42 -4.15 20.14
N ILE A 209 2.27 -5.12 20.50
CA ILE A 209 2.00 -6.56 20.37
C ILE A 209 2.50 -7.31 21.60
N SER A 210 1.92 -8.48 21.87
CA SER A 210 2.34 -9.27 23.03
C SER A 210 3.78 -9.76 22.87
N ALA A 211 4.50 -9.95 23.98
CA ALA A 211 5.86 -10.47 23.95
C ALA A 211 5.96 -11.86 23.29
N ASN A 212 4.91 -12.67 23.35
CA ASN A 212 4.87 -13.97 22.68
C ASN A 212 4.76 -13.82 21.17
N ASP A 213 3.91 -12.90 20.71
CA ASP A 213 3.70 -12.62 19.29
C ASP A 213 4.94 -11.94 18.68
N LEU A 214 5.54 -11.00 19.41
CA LEU A 214 6.81 -10.38 19.02
C LEU A 214 7.92 -11.43 18.86
N ASN A 215 8.01 -12.40 19.77
CA ASN A 215 8.97 -13.50 19.65
C ASN A 215 8.68 -14.39 18.43
N LEU A 216 7.41 -14.62 18.09
CA LEU A 216 7.02 -15.37 16.91
C LEU A 216 7.40 -14.61 15.64
N VAL A 217 7.08 -13.32 15.54
CA VAL A 217 7.48 -12.40 14.44
C VAL A 217 8.99 -12.48 14.21
N LYS A 218 9.78 -12.24 15.26
CA LYS A 218 11.25 -12.27 15.19
C LYS A 218 11.77 -13.63 14.73
N LYS A 219 11.20 -14.71 15.26
CA LYS A 219 11.62 -16.08 14.88
C LYS A 219 11.31 -16.37 13.43
N THR A 220 10.14 -15.96 12.94
CA THR A 220 9.73 -16.19 11.55
C THR A 220 10.62 -15.39 10.59
N ILE A 221 10.83 -14.09 10.85
CA ILE A 221 11.74 -13.23 10.06
C ILE A 221 13.15 -13.82 9.96
N LYS A 222 13.72 -14.30 11.08
CA LYS A 222 15.06 -14.92 11.07
C LYS A 222 15.18 -16.17 10.20
N ASN A 223 14.10 -16.93 10.10
CA ASN A 223 14.08 -18.19 9.35
C ASN A 223 13.57 -18.02 7.91
N TYR A 224 13.07 -16.83 7.58
CA TYR A 224 12.51 -16.57 6.28
C TYR A 224 13.60 -16.54 5.22
N THR A 225 13.41 -17.36 4.19
CA THR A 225 14.24 -17.36 2.99
C THR A 225 13.35 -17.07 1.81
N ILE A 226 13.76 -16.09 1.01
CA ILE A 226 13.11 -15.77 -0.27
C ILE A 226 13.18 -17.03 -1.12
N LYS A 227 12.03 -17.62 -1.44
CA LYS A 227 11.98 -18.66 -2.47
C LYS A 227 12.11 -17.93 -3.79
N GLU A 228 13.25 -18.13 -4.48
CA GLU A 228 13.37 -17.69 -5.86
C GLU A 228 12.26 -18.35 -6.68
N SER A 229 11.28 -17.56 -7.09
CA SER A 229 10.27 -17.96 -8.06
C SER A 229 11.00 -18.22 -9.39
N LYS A 230 11.07 -19.50 -9.78
CA LYS A 230 11.49 -19.95 -11.11
C LYS A 230 10.38 -19.78 -12.13
#